data_AF-A0A534JHA1-F1
#
_entry.id   AF-A0A534JHA1-F1
#
_cell.length_a   1.000
_cell.length_b   1.000
_cell.length_c   1.000
_cell.angle_alpha   90.00
_cell.angle_beta   90.00
_cell.angle_gamma   90.00
#
_symmetry.space_group_name_H-M   'P 1'
#
loop_
_entity.id
_entity.type
_entity.pdbx_description
1 polymer ?
#
loop_
_entity_poly.entity_id
_entity_poly.type
_entity_poly.pdbx_seq_one_letter_code
_entity_poly.pdbx_strand_id
1 'polypeptide(L)' 'MPSKVFVAVVGLLLIGLGVNGVRTGSVLGRIGSVERANNPAWFWFRVALYLGLGTLALCYVWQ' A
#
# COMPACT_ATOMS: atom_id res chain seq x y z
N MET A 1 -8.83 2.83 -23.22
CA MET A 1 -9.19 2.20 -21.93
C MET A 1 -7.96 1.46 -21.42
N PRO A 2 -7.49 1.68 -20.18
CA PRO A 2 -6.38 0.91 -19.64
C PRO A 2 -6.72 -0.59 -19.67
N SER A 3 -5.75 -1.43 -20.02
CA SER A 3 -5.94 -2.88 -20.03
C SER A 3 -6.25 -3.38 -18.62
N LYS A 4 -7.25 -4.26 -18.46
CA LYS A 4 -7.58 -4.88 -17.16
C LYS A 4 -6.36 -5.56 -16.53
N VAL A 5 -5.48 -6.15 -17.35
CA VAL A 5 -4.23 -6.77 -16.89
C VAL A 5 -3.29 -5.73 -16.27
N PHE A 6 -3.16 -4.56 -16.90
CA PHE A 6 -2.34 -3.47 -16.36
C PHE A 6 -2.89 -2.97 -15.03
N VAL A 7 -4.20 -2.79 -14.93
CA VAL A 7 -4.86 -2.37 -13.67
C VAL A 7 -4.66 -3.42 -12.57
N ALA A 8 -4.74 -4.71 -12.91
CA ALA A 8 -4.49 -5.80 -11.96
C ALA A 8 -3.05 -5.80 -11.43
N VAL A 9 -2.07 -5.64 -12.32
CA VAL A 9 -0.64 -5.60 -11.95
C VAL A 9 -0.37 -4.39 -11.05
N VAL A 10 -0.86 -3.20 -11.41
CA VAL A 10 -0.72 -2.00 -10.58
C VAL A 10 -1.42 -2.17 -9.23
N GLY A 11 -2.62 -2.76 -9.21
CA GLY A 11 -3.36 -3.03 -7.98
C GLY A 11 -2.60 -3.95 -7.03
N LEU A 12 -2.05 -5.05 -7.53
CA LEU A 12 -1.22 -5.98 -6.75
C LEU A 12 0.05 -5.31 -6.22
N LEU A 13 0.67 -4.44 -7.03
CA LEU A 13 1.88 -3.71 -6.64
C LEU A 13 1.60 -2.72 -5.50
N LEU A 14 0.47 -2.02 -5.56
CA LEU A 14 0.00 -1.13 -4.49
C LEU A 14 -0.33 -1.91 -3.20
N ILE A 15 -0.99 -3.06 -3.30
CA ILE A 15 -1.22 -3.92 -2.14
C ILE A 15 0.11 -4.36 -1.53
N GLY A 16 1.07 -4.80 -2.34
CA GLY A 16 2.40 -5.18 -1.89
C GLY A 16 3.13 -4.05 -1.16
N LEU A 17 3.06 -2.82 -1.67
CA LEU A 17 3.61 -1.62 -1.01
C LEU A 17 2.93 -1.34 0.34
N GLY A 18 1.61 -1.46 0.40
CA GLY A 18 0.83 -1.33 1.63
C GLY A 18 1.22 -2.38 2.68
N VAL A 19 1.28 -3.65 2.30
CA VAL A 19 1.67 -4.76 3.17
C VAL A 19 3.11 -4.59 3.69
N ASN A 20 4.05 -4.18 2.83
CA ASN A 20 5.41 -3.87 3.24
C ASN A 20 5.46 -2.70 4.24
N GLY A 21 4.64 -1.68 4.04
CA GLY A 21 4.45 -0.58 4.99
C GLY A 21 3.89 -1.05 6.34
N VAL A 22 2.90 -1.94 6.36
CA VAL A 22 2.39 -2.55 7.61
C VAL A 22 3.48 -3.34 8.34
N ARG A 23 4.28 -4.13 7.61
CA ARG A 23 5.38 -4.91 8.18
C ARG A 23 6.48 -4.03 8.76
N THR A 24 6.81 -2.96 8.05
CA THR A 24 7.81 -1.96 8.46
C THR A 24 7.30 -1.15 9.66
N GLY A 25 6.01 -0.81 9.68
CA GLY A 25 5.36 -0.13 10.78
C GLY A 25 5.24 -1.01 12.03
N SER A 26 4.99 -2.30 11.91
CA SER A 26 4.70 -3.19 13.04
C SER A 26 5.93 -3.88 13.65
N VAL A 27 6.83 -4.46 12.84
CA VAL A 27 7.91 -5.34 13.34
C VAL A 27 9.29 -4.69 13.26
N LEU A 28 9.63 -3.98 12.17
CA LEU A 28 10.91 -3.26 12.05
C LEU A 28 10.89 -1.83 12.63
N GLY A 29 9.70 -1.28 12.88
CA GLY A 29 9.49 0.11 13.32
C GLY A 29 9.95 0.44 14.74
N ARG A 30 10.33 -0.57 15.55
CA ARG A 30 10.96 -0.34 16.87
C ARG A 30 12.43 0.10 16.78
N ILE A 31 13.13 -0.18 15.67
CA ILE A 31 14.61 -0.05 15.62
C ILE A 31 15.09 1.11 14.72
N GLY A 32 14.28 1.67 13.82
CA GLY A 32 14.78 2.79 13.00
C GLY A 32 13.93 3.23 11.82
N SER A 33 12.59 3.21 11.91
CA SER A 33 11.79 3.81 10.84
C SER A 33 11.79 5.34 10.98
N VAL A 34 12.80 5.99 10.38
CA VAL A 34 12.95 7.46 10.34
C VAL A 34 11.69 8.12 9.77
N GLU A 35 11.06 7.48 8.78
CA GLU A 35 9.81 7.96 8.17
C GLU A 35 8.61 7.94 9.14
N ARG A 36 8.42 6.86 9.91
CA ARG A 36 7.35 6.77 10.92
C ARG A 36 7.63 7.72 12.09
N ALA A 37 8.88 7.87 12.50
CA ALA A 37 9.27 8.74 13.61
C ALA A 37 9.06 10.23 13.28
N ASN A 38 9.27 10.63 12.03
CA ASN A 38 9.09 12.01 11.60
C ASN A 38 7.60 12.39 11.45
N ASN A 39 6.80 11.52 10.82
CA ASN A 39 5.36 11.75 10.70
C ASN A 39 4.55 10.43 10.68
N PRO A 40 4.15 9.92 11.86
CA PRO A 40 3.51 8.62 11.97
C PRO A 40 2.12 8.59 11.31
N ALA A 41 1.37 9.70 11.38
CA ALA A 41 0.06 9.79 10.77
C ALA A 41 0.15 9.72 9.24
N TRP A 42 1.10 10.44 8.64
CA TRP A 42 1.33 10.41 7.20
C TRP A 42 1.79 9.03 6.69
N PHE A 43 2.64 8.34 7.47
CA PHE A 43 3.07 6.99 7.16
C PHE A 43 1.87 6.03 7.05
N TRP A 44 1.01 5.98 8.07
CA TRP A 44 -0.16 5.10 8.08
C TRP A 44 -1.20 5.51 7.04
N PHE A 45 -1.34 6.80 6.76
CA PHE A 45 -2.19 7.28 5.66
C PHE A 45 -1.73 6.73 4.31
N ARG A 46 -0.43 6.77 3.98
CA ARG A 46 0.11 6.19 2.74
C ARG A 46 -0.15 4.68 2.67
N VAL A 47 0.05 3.97 3.77
CA VAL A 47 -0.22 2.52 3.84
C VAL A 47 -1.68 2.20 3.55
N ALA A 48 -2.61 2.91 4.19
CA ALA A 48 -4.04 2.75 3.96
C ALA A 48 -4.43 3.11 2.52
N LEU A 49 -3.84 4.16 1.96
CA LEU A 49 -4.09 4.61 0.59
C LEU A 49 -3.61 3.58 -0.45
N TYR A 50 -2.43 2.98 -0.26
CA TYR A 50 -1.94 1.92 -1.14
C TYR A 50 -2.82 0.65 -1.08
N LEU A 51 -3.24 0.24 0.11
CA LEU A 51 -4.15 -0.89 0.28
C LEU A 51 -5.52 -0.63 -0.34
N GLY A 52 -6.09 0.56 -0.09
CA GLY A 52 -7.40 0.96 -0.61
C GLY A 52 -7.42 1.03 -2.13
N LEU A 53 -6.47 1.74 -2.73
CA LEU A 53 -6.37 1.86 -4.19
C LEU A 53 -6.09 0.51 -4.85
N GLY A 54 -5.22 -0.31 -4.25
CA GLY A 54 -4.93 -1.64 -4.77
C GLY A 54 -6.13 -2.58 -4.73
N THR A 55 -6.92 -2.53 -3.65
CA THR A 55 -8.18 -3.29 -3.54
C THR A 55 -9.21 -2.82 -4.56
N LEU A 56 -9.39 -1.50 -4.71
CA LEU A 56 -10.29 -0.92 -5.71
C LEU A 56 -9.90 -1.31 -7.14
N ALA A 57 -8.60 -1.35 -7.44
CA ALA A 57 -8.09 -1.80 -8.73
C ALA A 57 -8.43 -3.28 -9.00
N LEU A 58 -8.33 -4.15 -8.00
CA LEU A 58 -8.75 -5.54 -8.12
C LEU A 58 -10.27 -5.68 -8.29
N CYS A 59 -11.05 -4.92 -7.54
CA CYS A 59 -12.51 -4.88 -7.69
C CYS A 59 -12.93 -4.44 -9.11
N TYR A 60 -12.24 -3.45 -9.69
CA TYR A 60 -12.49 -2.99 -11.05
C TYR A 60 -12.17 -4.07 -12.11
N VAL A 61 -11.13 -4.87 -11.89
CA VAL A 61 -10.76 -5.96 -12.81
C VAL A 61 -11.74 -7.14 -12.72
N TRP A 62 -12.34 -7.36 -11.55
CA TRP A 62 -13.30 -8.42 -11.30
C TRP A 62 -14.68 -8.17 -11.96
N GLN A 63 -15.07 -6.91 -12.16
CA GLN A 63 -16.23 -6.54 -13.00
C GLN A 63 -16.01 -6.87 -14.46
#